data_AF-A0A3D8LH94-F1
#
_entry.id   AF-A0A3D8LH94-F1
#
_cell.length_a   1.000
_cell.length_b   1.000
_cell.length_c   1.000
_cell.angle_alpha   90.00
_cell.angle_beta   90.00
_cell.angle_gamma   90.00
#
_symmetry.space_group_name_H-M   'P 1'
#
loop_
_entity.id
_entity.type
_entity.pdbx_description
1 polymer ?
#
loop_
_entity_poly.entity_id
_entity_poly.type
_entity_poly.pdbx_seq_one_letter_code
_entity_poly.pdbx_strand_id
1 'polypeptide(L)'
;MAFLAVVVHLHREWHLGQVNLLLLGIYIFLIRSFVQEKPVFTGLLLAVSLFIKPFGLIFYPYLLLRQRYRATLYSVGFLILLGLLPFLFYSSIPAFKHLYTSWFQELFFELRAKQSLLSEGNHTIFSVLARYTPVQYVLTSAAAIKIYQFIMLGIIGSAFLVFVRWGRHLPQHKVPELSFLIALIPLFAFTSENAFLFTAPCIIYLIYHYQKFSLAGKVCLVLACLLIGANIRDLVGAALYGYLHDISVYSFGTVLLLFLLFVLRYKRRTLLKDEQYQKGEALTA
;
A
#
# COMPACT_ATOMS: atom_id res chain seq x y z
N MET A 1 1.46 13.33 16.54
CA MET A 1 0.28 12.61 16.01
C MET A 1 0.63 11.60 14.91
N ALA A 2 1.20 12.00 13.76
CA ALA A 2 1.56 11.05 12.68
C ALA A 2 2.47 9.90 13.16
N PHE A 3 3.52 10.26 13.90
CA PHE A 3 4.46 9.30 14.49
C PHE A 3 3.76 8.37 15.50
N LEU A 4 2.91 8.90 16.39
CA LEU A 4 2.15 8.12 17.38
C LEU A 4 1.23 7.06 16.75
N ALA A 5 0.66 7.34 15.58
CA ALA A 5 -0.23 6.39 14.89
C ALA A 5 0.51 5.14 14.35
N VAL A 6 1.81 5.26 14.10
CA VAL A 6 2.62 4.16 13.54
C VAL A 6 3.76 3.72 14.46
N VAL A 7 4.03 4.43 15.56
CA VAL A 7 5.18 4.19 16.45
C VAL A 7 5.14 2.78 17.04
N VAL A 8 3.95 2.26 17.28
CA VAL A 8 3.74 0.90 17.80
C VAL A 8 4.26 -0.13 16.81
N HIS A 9 3.89 0.03 15.54
CA HIS A 9 4.35 -0.81 14.46
C HIS A 9 5.85 -0.64 14.24
N LEU A 10 6.36 0.59 14.29
CA LEU A 10 7.80 0.89 14.16
C LEU A 10 8.63 0.25 15.28
N HIS A 11 8.20 0.39 16.54
CA HIS A 11 8.88 -0.19 17.70
C HIS A 11 8.90 -1.71 17.63
N ARG A 12 7.75 -2.31 17.30
CA ARG A 12 7.64 -3.77 17.17
C ARG A 12 8.48 -4.29 16.02
N GLU A 13 8.47 -3.63 14.88
CA GLU A 13 9.31 -3.99 13.72
C GLU A 13 10.80 -3.84 14.01
N TRP A 14 11.19 -2.77 14.70
CA TRP A 14 12.57 -2.57 15.16
C TRP A 14 13.00 -3.66 16.13
N HIS A 15 12.16 -3.98 17.12
CA HIS A 15 12.44 -5.01 18.12
C HIS A 15 12.52 -6.42 17.49
N LEU A 16 11.66 -6.70 16.50
CA LEU A 16 11.63 -7.97 15.78
C LEU A 16 12.64 -8.06 14.61
N GLY A 17 13.37 -6.97 14.33
CA GLY A 17 14.29 -6.90 13.18
C GLY A 17 13.61 -7.13 11.83
N GLN A 18 12.33 -6.77 11.69
CA GLN A 18 11.55 -7.11 10.51
C GLN A 18 11.88 -6.22 9.30
N VAL A 19 11.85 -6.85 8.12
CA VAL A 19 12.19 -6.19 6.85
C VAL A 19 11.17 -5.15 6.39
N ASN A 20 9.98 -5.07 7.00
CA ASN A 20 8.97 -4.11 6.54
C ASN A 20 9.39 -2.67 6.86
N LEU A 21 10.13 -2.44 7.94
CA LEU A 21 10.70 -1.12 8.24
C LEU A 21 11.72 -0.67 7.17
N LEU A 22 12.60 -1.58 6.75
CA LEU A 22 13.54 -1.35 5.65
C LEU A 22 12.77 -1.02 4.36
N LEU A 23 11.73 -1.80 4.04
CA LEU A 23 10.87 -1.57 2.87
C LEU A 23 10.16 -0.21 2.92
N LEU A 24 9.69 0.25 4.09
CA LEU A 24 9.10 1.58 4.22
C LEU A 24 10.14 2.66 3.92
N GLY A 25 11.36 2.53 4.44
CA GLY A 25 12.46 3.43 4.10
C GLY A 25 12.68 3.48 2.59
N ILE A 26 12.79 2.32 1.95
CA ILE A 26 12.91 2.19 0.49
C ILE A 26 11.75 2.90 -0.23
N TYR A 27 10.50 2.73 0.22
CA TYR A 27 9.33 3.35 -0.40
C TYR A 27 9.29 4.88 -0.21
N ILE A 28 9.75 5.40 0.92
CA ILE A 28 9.88 6.85 1.13
C ILE A 28 10.93 7.43 0.15
N PHE A 29 12.08 6.76 0.01
CA PHE A 29 13.09 7.15 -0.97
C PHE A 29 12.60 6.99 -2.41
N LEU A 30 11.76 5.99 -2.68
CA LEU A 30 11.15 5.76 -3.99
C LEU A 30 10.18 6.89 -4.34
N ILE A 31 9.35 7.35 -3.39
CA ILE A 31 8.52 8.54 -3.58
C ILE A 31 9.39 9.74 -3.95
N ARG A 32 10.45 9.99 -3.16
CA ARG A 32 11.36 11.12 -3.39
C ARG A 32 12.03 11.04 -4.75
N SER A 33 12.60 9.89 -5.13
CA SER A 33 13.29 9.71 -6.40
C SER A 33 12.36 9.84 -7.59
N PHE A 34 11.12 9.34 -7.47
CA PHE A 34 10.09 9.42 -8.50
C PHE A 34 9.59 10.85 -8.70
N VAL A 35 9.43 11.60 -7.62
CA VAL A 35 9.08 13.02 -7.69
C VAL A 35 10.20 13.84 -8.34
N GLN A 36 11.45 13.54 -7.98
CA GLN A 36 12.67 14.19 -8.50
C GLN A 36 13.09 13.74 -9.90
N GLU A 37 12.30 12.91 -10.58
CA GLU A 37 12.61 12.43 -11.94
C GLU A 37 13.97 11.71 -12.06
N LYS A 38 14.33 10.92 -11.04
CA LYS A 38 15.55 10.10 -11.03
C LYS A 38 15.22 8.64 -11.42
N PRO A 39 15.16 8.29 -12.72
CA PRO A 39 14.68 6.99 -13.16
C PRO A 39 15.60 5.83 -12.73
N VAL A 40 16.92 6.02 -12.75
CA VAL A 40 17.89 4.99 -12.34
C VAL A 40 17.68 4.62 -10.88
N PHE A 41 17.69 5.62 -9.98
CA PHE A 41 17.54 5.39 -8.55
C PHE A 41 16.14 4.86 -8.20
N THR A 42 15.10 5.32 -8.88
CA THR A 42 13.74 4.76 -8.75
C THR A 42 13.71 3.28 -9.16
N GLY A 43 14.37 2.94 -10.27
CA GLY A 43 14.47 1.55 -10.74
C GLY A 43 15.22 0.66 -9.76
N LEU A 44 16.35 1.14 -9.23
CA LEU A 44 17.13 0.42 -8.21
C LEU A 44 16.30 0.16 -6.95
N LEU A 45 15.66 1.18 -6.39
CA LEU A 45 14.84 1.04 -5.18
C LEU A 45 13.68 0.06 -5.40
N LEU A 46 13.04 0.09 -6.56
CA LEU A 46 11.97 -0.84 -6.90
C LEU A 46 12.48 -2.28 -7.01
N ALA A 47 13.61 -2.49 -7.69
CA ALA A 47 14.24 -3.80 -7.82
C ALA A 47 14.67 -4.38 -6.48
N VAL A 48 15.32 -3.58 -5.63
CA VAL A 48 15.69 -3.97 -4.26
C VAL A 48 14.45 -4.31 -3.44
N SER A 49 13.38 -3.52 -3.54
CA SER A 49 12.14 -3.83 -2.82
C SER A 49 11.57 -5.18 -3.24
N LEU A 50 11.53 -5.48 -4.55
CA LEU A 50 11.04 -6.74 -5.10
C LEU A 50 11.88 -7.94 -4.71
N PHE A 51 13.20 -7.76 -4.69
CA PHE A 51 14.14 -8.80 -4.29
C PHE A 51 13.96 -9.18 -2.81
N ILE A 52 13.64 -8.20 -1.96
CA ILE A 52 13.33 -8.44 -0.54
C ILE A 52 11.93 -9.04 -0.37
N LYS A 53 10.90 -8.42 -0.98
CA LYS A 53 9.50 -8.87 -0.96
C LYS A 53 8.75 -8.44 -2.22
N PRO A 54 7.79 -9.26 -2.72
CA PRO A 54 7.07 -8.95 -3.95
C PRO A 54 6.08 -7.76 -3.85
N PHE A 55 6.06 -7.01 -2.75
CA PHE A 55 5.15 -5.87 -2.55
C PHE A 55 5.42 -4.71 -3.53
N GLY A 56 6.66 -4.57 -4.02
CA GLY A 56 7.00 -3.59 -5.05
C GLY A 56 6.23 -3.76 -6.37
N LEU A 57 5.63 -4.94 -6.63
CA LEU A 57 4.91 -5.20 -7.88
C LEU A 57 3.76 -4.20 -8.11
N ILE A 58 3.17 -3.69 -7.03
CA ILE A 58 2.05 -2.74 -7.09
C ILE A 58 2.39 -1.44 -7.83
N PHE A 59 3.66 -1.07 -7.94
CA PHE A 59 4.08 0.15 -8.63
C PHE A 59 4.16 -0.01 -10.15
N TYR A 60 4.34 -1.22 -10.70
CA TYR A 60 4.56 -1.41 -12.14
C TYR A 60 3.39 -0.93 -13.00
N PRO A 61 2.12 -1.28 -12.72
CA PRO A 61 0.99 -0.75 -13.47
C PRO A 61 0.95 0.78 -13.48
N TYR A 62 1.29 1.40 -12.35
CA TYR A 62 1.34 2.86 -12.22
C TYR A 62 2.51 3.49 -12.99
N LEU A 63 3.70 2.88 -12.97
CA LEU A 63 4.84 3.35 -13.77
C LEU A 63 4.52 3.33 -15.26
N LEU A 64 3.91 2.24 -15.75
CA LEU A 64 3.48 2.12 -17.14
C LEU A 64 2.40 3.15 -17.48
N LEU A 65 1.40 3.32 -16.62
CA LEU A 65 0.36 4.35 -16.78
C LEU A 65 0.94 5.78 -16.88
N ARG A 66 1.99 6.06 -16.10
CA ARG A 66 2.71 7.35 -16.11
C ARG A 66 3.81 7.43 -17.18
N GLN A 67 3.89 6.44 -18.08
CA GLN A 67 4.88 6.35 -19.16
C GLN A 67 6.33 6.42 -18.65
N ARG A 68 6.59 5.88 -17.45
CA ARG A 68 7.91 5.87 -16.80
C ARG A 68 8.72 4.65 -17.22
N TYR A 69 8.85 4.47 -18.53
CA TYR A 69 9.50 3.31 -19.13
C TYR A 69 10.96 3.19 -18.73
N ARG A 70 11.71 4.30 -18.63
CA ARG A 70 13.11 4.29 -18.17
C ARG A 70 13.25 3.69 -16.77
N ALA A 71 12.46 4.15 -15.80
CA ALA A 71 12.49 3.61 -14.44
C ALA A 71 12.09 2.13 -14.41
N THR A 72 11.11 1.74 -15.24
CA THR A 72 10.67 0.35 -15.39
C THR A 72 11.80 -0.52 -15.95
N LEU A 73 12.46 -0.10 -17.02
CA LEU A 73 13.59 -0.82 -17.62
C LEU A 73 14.76 -0.94 -16.64
N TYR A 74 15.13 0.15 -15.94
CA TYR A 74 16.16 0.07 -14.91
C TYR A 74 15.78 -0.88 -13.79
N SER A 75 14.52 -0.90 -13.35
CA SER A 75 14.08 -1.87 -12.34
C SER A 75 14.22 -3.32 -12.79
N VAL A 76 13.89 -3.62 -14.05
CA VAL A 76 14.06 -4.98 -14.61
C VAL A 76 15.55 -5.32 -14.70
N GLY A 77 16.38 -4.39 -15.19
CA GLY A 77 17.84 -4.58 -15.27
C GLY A 77 18.47 -4.84 -13.89
N PHE A 78 18.16 -4.02 -12.89
CA PHE A 78 18.63 -4.23 -11.53
C PHE A 78 18.09 -5.51 -10.90
N LEU A 79 16.84 -5.90 -11.19
CA LEU A 79 16.28 -7.15 -10.69
C LEU A 79 17.01 -8.37 -11.27
N ILE A 80 17.38 -8.33 -12.56
CA ILE A 80 18.23 -9.36 -13.18
C ILE A 80 19.59 -9.40 -12.48
N LEU A 81 20.24 -8.25 -12.29
CA LEU A 81 21.55 -8.17 -11.62
C LEU A 81 21.50 -8.73 -10.18
N LEU A 82 20.48 -8.34 -9.40
CA LEU A 82 20.26 -8.88 -8.06
C LEU A 82 19.93 -10.38 -8.09
N GLY A 83 19.16 -10.83 -9.08
CA GLY A 83 18.86 -12.23 -9.29
C GLY A 83 20.09 -13.08 -9.65
N LEU A 84 21.12 -12.48 -10.22
CA LEU A 84 22.40 -13.12 -10.50
C LEU A 84 23.37 -13.08 -9.32
N LEU A 85 23.08 -12.30 -8.26
CA LEU A 85 23.93 -12.18 -7.07
C LEU A 85 24.32 -13.54 -6.45
N PRO A 86 23.44 -14.56 -6.38
CA PRO A 86 23.82 -15.87 -5.84
C PRO A 86 24.97 -16.55 -6.57
N PHE A 87 25.25 -16.23 -7.86
CA PHE A 87 26.42 -16.77 -8.55
C PHE A 87 27.76 -16.36 -7.93
N LEU A 88 27.80 -15.28 -7.15
CA LEU A 88 29.00 -14.88 -6.40
C LEU A 88 29.31 -15.85 -5.25
N PHE A 89 28.30 -16.58 -4.77
CA PHE A 89 28.41 -17.49 -3.62
C PHE A 89 28.30 -18.96 -4.02
N TYR A 90 27.60 -19.25 -5.11
CA TYR A 90 27.40 -20.59 -5.65
C TYR A 90 28.04 -20.68 -7.04
N SER A 91 29.15 -21.42 -7.13
CA SER A 91 29.94 -21.54 -8.35
C SER A 91 29.36 -22.50 -9.40
N SER A 92 28.29 -23.25 -9.08
CA SER A 92 27.69 -24.24 -9.98
C SER A 92 26.27 -23.87 -10.41
N ILE A 93 25.99 -24.04 -11.70
CA ILE A 93 24.64 -23.84 -12.29
C ILE A 93 23.58 -24.73 -11.60
N PRO A 94 23.85 -26.00 -11.26
CA PRO A 94 22.88 -26.83 -10.53
C PRO A 94 22.52 -26.26 -9.15
N ALA A 95 23.50 -25.79 -8.37
CA ALA A 95 23.24 -25.19 -7.06
C ALA A 95 22.42 -23.90 -7.18
N PHE A 96 22.76 -23.05 -8.15
CA PHE A 96 22.00 -21.83 -8.47
C PHE A 96 20.53 -22.15 -8.82
N LYS A 97 20.31 -23.13 -9.72
CA LYS A 97 18.96 -23.56 -10.11
C LYS A 97 18.18 -24.11 -8.92
N HIS A 98 18.82 -24.95 -8.12
CA HIS A 98 18.22 -25.55 -6.93
C HIS A 98 17.75 -24.48 -5.94
N LEU A 99 18.58 -23.47 -5.65
CA LEU A 99 18.24 -22.36 -4.77
C LEU A 99 16.94 -21.66 -5.21
N TYR A 100 16.82 -21.29 -6.48
CA TYR A 100 15.62 -20.62 -6.98
C TYR A 100 14.41 -21.53 -6.99
N THR A 101 14.55 -22.79 -7.41
CA THR A 101 13.43 -23.73 -7.39
C THR A 101 12.90 -23.94 -5.98
N SER A 102 13.79 -24.11 -4.99
CA SER A 102 13.41 -24.28 -3.59
C SER A 102 12.77 -23.01 -3.04
N TRP A 103 13.31 -21.83 -3.34
CA TRP A 103 12.71 -20.55 -2.95
C TRP A 103 11.31 -20.36 -3.54
N PHE A 104 11.10 -20.66 -4.83
CA PHE A 104 9.78 -20.57 -5.45
C PHE A 104 8.80 -21.56 -4.83
N GLN A 105 9.23 -22.80 -4.56
CA GLN A 105 8.40 -23.81 -3.90
C GLN A 105 7.95 -23.34 -2.51
N GLU A 106 8.87 -22.83 -1.71
CA GLU A 106 8.57 -22.27 -0.38
C GLU A 106 7.61 -21.08 -0.48
N LEU A 107 7.86 -20.15 -1.41
CA LEU A 107 6.97 -19.01 -1.64
C LEU A 107 5.55 -19.46 -2.01
N PHE A 108 5.40 -20.45 -2.90
CA PHE A 108 4.09 -20.99 -3.27
C PHE A 108 3.41 -21.72 -2.11
N PHE A 109 4.17 -22.43 -1.28
CA PHE A 109 3.64 -23.10 -0.08
C PHE A 109 3.10 -22.08 0.92
N GLU A 110 3.90 -21.07 1.27
CA GLU A 110 3.52 -19.96 2.15
C GLU A 110 2.30 -19.18 1.63
N LEU A 111 2.26 -18.88 0.33
CA LEU A 111 1.13 -18.19 -0.29
C LEU A 111 -0.17 -19.01 -0.26
N ARG A 112 -0.10 -20.35 -0.26
CA ARG A 112 -1.28 -21.23 -0.20
C ARG A 112 -1.76 -21.48 1.23
N ALA A 113 -0.84 -21.67 2.18
CA ALA A 113 -1.17 -21.93 3.58
C ALA A 113 -1.97 -20.79 4.23
N LYS A 114 -1.81 -19.57 3.71
CA LYS A 114 -2.34 -18.32 4.25
C LYS A 114 -3.63 -17.82 3.58
N GLN A 115 -4.34 -18.66 2.81
CA GLN A 115 -5.40 -18.21 1.89
C GLN A 115 -6.86 -18.42 2.31
N SER A 116 -7.16 -18.81 3.55
CA SER A 116 -8.58 -18.87 3.96
C SER A 116 -9.17 -17.46 3.95
N LEU A 117 -9.99 -17.16 2.95
CA LEU A 117 -10.56 -15.83 2.73
C LEU A 117 -11.47 -15.39 3.88
N LEU A 118 -12.15 -16.35 4.52
CA LEU A 118 -13.10 -16.10 5.61
C LEU A 118 -12.46 -16.29 7.00
N SER A 119 -11.14 -16.49 7.08
CA SER A 119 -10.47 -16.64 8.38
C SER A 119 -10.47 -15.35 9.19
N GLU A 120 -10.62 -15.50 10.50
CA GLU A 120 -10.37 -14.44 11.47
C GLU A 120 -8.90 -14.00 11.41
N GLY A 121 -8.65 -12.72 11.67
CA GLY A 121 -7.30 -12.16 11.56
C GLY A 121 -6.77 -12.00 10.14
N ASN A 122 -7.53 -12.39 9.09
CA ASN A 122 -7.18 -12.06 7.72
C ASN A 122 -7.55 -10.60 7.41
N HIS A 123 -6.55 -9.73 7.48
CA HIS A 123 -6.66 -8.28 7.31
C HIS A 123 -6.74 -7.79 5.86
N THR A 124 -6.76 -8.67 4.88
CA THR A 124 -6.89 -8.24 3.48
C THR A 124 -8.27 -7.63 3.23
N ILE A 125 -8.36 -6.66 2.32
CA ILE A 125 -9.65 -6.06 1.94
C ILE A 125 -10.60 -7.10 1.35
N PHE A 126 -10.06 -8.13 0.67
CA PHE A 126 -10.83 -9.25 0.13
C PHE A 126 -11.52 -10.02 1.25
N SER A 127 -10.79 -10.36 2.32
CA SER A 127 -11.33 -11.08 3.48
C SER A 127 -12.35 -10.24 4.22
N VAL A 128 -11.99 -9.00 4.58
CA VAL A 128 -12.85 -8.11 5.36
C VAL A 128 -14.20 -7.93 4.66
N LEU A 129 -14.21 -7.61 3.37
CA LEU A 129 -15.46 -7.44 2.63
C LEU A 129 -16.22 -8.76 2.47
N ALA A 130 -15.53 -9.89 2.29
CA ALA A 130 -16.21 -11.18 2.21
C ALA A 130 -16.91 -11.53 3.54
N ARG A 131 -16.22 -11.39 4.67
CA ARG A 131 -16.74 -11.72 6.02
C ARG A 131 -17.91 -10.84 6.46
N TYR A 132 -17.86 -9.55 6.12
CA TYR A 132 -18.85 -8.57 6.60
C TYR A 132 -19.94 -8.20 5.59
N THR A 133 -20.05 -8.93 4.47
CA THR A 133 -21.12 -8.72 3.49
C THR A 133 -21.80 -10.05 3.12
N PRO A 134 -23.00 -10.02 2.52
CA PRO A 134 -23.66 -11.24 2.03
C PRO A 134 -22.85 -12.02 0.98
N VAL A 135 -21.74 -11.47 0.48
CA VAL A 135 -20.87 -12.14 -0.51
C VAL A 135 -20.34 -13.47 0.03
N GLN A 136 -20.10 -13.63 1.34
CA GLN A 136 -19.65 -14.91 1.91
C GLN A 136 -20.53 -16.11 1.51
N TYR A 137 -21.84 -15.92 1.34
CA TYR A 137 -22.77 -16.98 1.00
C TYR A 137 -22.66 -17.46 -0.47
N VAL A 138 -22.04 -16.66 -1.34
CA VAL A 138 -21.81 -17.03 -2.75
C VAL A 138 -20.39 -17.53 -3.02
N LEU A 139 -19.47 -17.42 -2.05
CA LEU A 139 -18.07 -17.85 -2.18
C LEU A 139 -17.90 -19.35 -1.86
N THR A 140 -18.70 -20.19 -2.50
CA THR A 140 -18.78 -21.64 -2.21
C THR A 140 -17.72 -22.48 -2.94
N SER A 141 -16.99 -21.89 -3.89
CA SER A 141 -15.98 -22.60 -4.69
C SER A 141 -14.71 -21.77 -4.88
N ALA A 142 -13.59 -22.45 -5.15
CA ALA A 142 -12.32 -21.80 -5.45
C ALA A 142 -12.40 -20.88 -6.68
N ALA A 143 -13.24 -21.23 -7.66
CA ALA A 143 -13.51 -20.38 -8.82
C ALA A 143 -14.24 -19.09 -8.44
N ALA A 144 -15.29 -19.19 -7.61
CA ALA A 144 -16.03 -18.04 -7.11
C ALA A 144 -15.13 -17.08 -6.30
N ILE A 145 -14.27 -17.61 -5.44
CA ILE A 145 -13.28 -16.83 -4.68
C ILE A 145 -12.35 -16.06 -5.62
N LYS A 146 -11.79 -16.71 -6.64
CA LYS A 146 -10.90 -16.06 -7.62
C LYS A 146 -11.63 -14.96 -8.39
N ILE A 147 -12.84 -15.24 -8.88
CA ILE A 147 -13.66 -14.25 -9.60
C ILE A 147 -13.93 -13.02 -8.71
N TYR A 148 -14.33 -13.25 -7.46
CA TYR A 148 -14.53 -12.19 -6.48
C TYR A 148 -13.26 -11.34 -6.27
N GLN A 149 -12.11 -11.98 -6.06
CA GLN A 149 -10.83 -11.28 -5.90
C GLN A 149 -10.47 -10.45 -7.15
N PHE A 150 -10.69 -10.98 -8.36
CA PHE A 150 -10.47 -10.24 -9.61
C PHE A 150 -11.42 -9.04 -9.76
N ILE A 151 -12.70 -9.21 -9.43
CA ILE A 151 -13.67 -8.10 -9.42
C ILE A 151 -13.24 -7.02 -8.44
N MET A 152 -12.85 -7.40 -7.22
CA MET A 152 -12.37 -6.48 -6.20
C MET A 152 -11.11 -5.73 -6.65
N LEU A 153 -10.14 -6.43 -7.26
CA LEU A 153 -8.96 -5.80 -7.85
C LEU A 153 -9.34 -4.83 -8.97
N GLY A 154 -10.32 -5.19 -9.81
CA GLY A 154 -10.87 -4.31 -10.84
C GLY A 154 -11.46 -3.03 -10.24
N ILE A 155 -12.32 -3.15 -9.22
CA ILE A 155 -12.94 -2.00 -8.53
C ILE A 155 -11.88 -1.10 -7.90
N ILE A 156 -10.92 -1.66 -7.17
CA ILE A 156 -9.85 -0.89 -6.50
C ILE A 156 -8.93 -0.24 -7.54
N GLY A 157 -8.60 -0.96 -8.62
CA GLY A 157 -7.84 -0.43 -9.75
C GLY A 157 -8.56 0.73 -10.43
N SER A 158 -9.85 0.59 -10.73
CA SER A 158 -10.69 1.65 -11.29
C SER A 158 -10.77 2.86 -10.36
N ALA A 159 -10.97 2.65 -9.05
CA ALA A 159 -10.95 3.72 -8.07
C ALA A 159 -9.60 4.45 -8.09
N PHE A 160 -8.48 3.73 -8.08
CA PHE A 160 -7.15 4.33 -8.18
C PHE A 160 -6.96 5.12 -9.49
N LEU A 161 -7.44 4.63 -10.63
CA LEU A 161 -7.39 5.36 -11.90
C LEU A 161 -8.22 6.65 -11.84
N VAL A 162 -9.40 6.62 -11.22
CA VAL A 162 -10.22 7.82 -10.97
C VAL A 162 -9.46 8.81 -10.09
N PHE A 163 -8.82 8.32 -9.02
CA PHE A 163 -8.00 9.12 -8.11
C PHE A 163 -6.84 9.83 -8.83
N VAL A 164 -6.10 9.12 -9.69
CA VAL A 164 -5.03 9.66 -10.53
C VAL A 164 -5.59 10.69 -11.52
N ARG A 165 -6.69 10.36 -12.21
CA ARG A 165 -7.32 11.24 -13.21
C ARG A 165 -7.78 12.56 -12.59
N TRP A 166 -8.38 12.52 -11.41
CA TRP A 166 -8.83 13.73 -10.68
C TRP A 166 -7.66 14.58 -10.18
N GLY A 167 -6.51 13.96 -9.93
CA GLY A 167 -5.32 14.63 -9.41
C GLY A 167 -4.33 15.13 -10.45
N ARG A 168 -4.45 14.75 -11.73
CA ARG A 168 -3.40 14.96 -12.74
C ARG A 168 -2.90 16.40 -12.89
N HIS A 169 -3.78 17.39 -12.65
CA HIS A 169 -3.48 18.82 -12.77
C HIS A 169 -3.11 19.47 -11.43
N LEU A 170 -3.22 18.75 -10.32
CA LEU A 170 -2.84 19.28 -9.02
C LEU A 170 -1.31 19.31 -8.90
N PRO A 171 -0.76 20.34 -8.23
CA PRO A 171 0.65 20.36 -7.91
C PRO A 171 1.00 19.21 -6.97
N GLN A 172 2.17 18.61 -7.18
CA GLN A 172 2.70 17.49 -6.38
C GLN A 172 1.78 16.25 -6.35
N HIS A 173 0.98 16.01 -7.39
CA HIS A 173 0.02 14.91 -7.43
C HIS A 173 0.62 13.51 -7.26
N LYS A 174 1.91 13.33 -7.54
CA LYS A 174 2.62 12.03 -7.47
C LYS A 174 2.73 11.50 -6.03
N VAL A 175 2.94 12.36 -5.04
CA VAL A 175 3.12 11.97 -3.63
C VAL A 175 1.90 11.23 -3.08
N PRO A 176 0.67 11.77 -3.16
CA PRO A 176 -0.51 11.05 -2.69
C PRO A 176 -0.84 9.81 -3.54
N GLU A 177 -0.45 9.74 -4.82
CA GLU A 177 -0.65 8.54 -5.64
C GLU A 177 0.22 7.38 -5.20
N LEU A 178 1.50 7.63 -4.97
CA LEU A 178 2.40 6.62 -4.43
C LEU A 178 2.05 6.25 -2.99
N SER A 179 1.63 7.23 -2.17
CA SER A 179 1.16 6.97 -0.80
C SER A 179 -0.11 6.10 -0.79
N PHE A 180 -1.01 6.28 -1.76
CA PHE A 180 -2.18 5.43 -1.97
C PHE A 180 -1.76 3.99 -2.25
N LEU A 181 -0.84 3.78 -3.21
CA LEU A 181 -0.36 2.45 -3.57
C LEU A 181 0.34 1.76 -2.40
N ILE A 182 1.18 2.47 -1.65
CA ILE A 182 1.87 1.90 -0.48
C ILE A 182 0.85 1.48 0.59
N ALA A 183 -0.19 2.27 0.84
CA ALA A 183 -1.24 1.95 1.80
C ALA A 183 -2.13 0.75 1.37
N LEU A 184 -2.15 0.39 0.08
CA LEU A 184 -2.81 -0.83 -0.41
C LEU A 184 -2.02 -2.12 -0.11
N ILE A 185 -0.70 -2.04 0.12
CA ILE A 185 0.14 -3.23 0.37
C ILE A 185 -0.43 -4.12 1.49
N PRO A 186 -0.68 -3.61 2.71
CA PRO A 186 -1.24 -4.45 3.79
C PRO A 186 -2.69 -4.88 3.55
N LEU A 187 -3.41 -4.21 2.64
CA LEU A 187 -4.77 -4.59 2.26
C LEU A 187 -4.79 -5.72 1.20
N PHE A 188 -3.72 -5.92 0.45
CA PHE A 188 -3.63 -6.98 -0.56
C PHE A 188 -2.85 -8.20 -0.10
N ALA A 189 -1.81 -7.99 0.69
CA ALA A 189 -0.94 -9.07 1.12
C ALA A 189 -1.46 -9.67 2.43
N PHE A 190 -1.65 -11.00 2.46
CA PHE A 190 -1.85 -11.72 3.70
C PHE A 190 -0.55 -11.64 4.50
N THR A 191 -0.50 -10.72 5.45
CA THR A 191 0.69 -10.39 6.24
C THR A 191 0.27 -10.13 7.67
N SER A 192 1.24 -10.15 8.58
CA SER A 192 1.02 -9.71 9.95
C SER A 192 0.54 -8.26 9.99
N GLU A 193 -0.19 -7.91 11.04
CA GLU A 193 -0.63 -6.55 11.39
C GLU A 193 0.49 -5.49 11.31
N ASN A 194 1.75 -5.89 11.49
CA ASN A 194 2.87 -4.97 11.38
C ASN A 194 3.04 -4.35 9.98
N ALA A 195 2.54 -5.00 8.91
CA ALA A 195 2.59 -4.46 7.55
C ALA A 195 1.76 -3.17 7.40
N PHE A 196 0.83 -2.89 8.33
CA PHE A 196 0.10 -1.63 8.36
C PHE A 196 0.98 -0.41 8.63
N LEU A 197 2.26 -0.59 9.00
CA LEU A 197 3.24 0.49 9.00
C LEU A 197 3.36 1.17 7.62
N PHE A 198 3.07 0.46 6.53
CA PHE A 198 3.05 1.01 5.18
C PHE A 198 1.97 2.10 4.98
N THR A 199 1.03 2.26 5.89
CA THR A 199 0.09 3.40 5.86
C THR A 199 0.75 4.73 6.21
N ALA A 200 1.97 4.74 6.75
CA ALA A 200 2.65 5.94 7.25
C ALA A 200 2.74 7.09 6.22
N PRO A 201 3.12 6.90 4.94
CA PRO A 201 3.16 8.00 3.97
C PRO A 201 1.78 8.63 3.74
N CYS A 202 0.72 7.82 3.74
CA CYS A 202 -0.65 8.28 3.62
C CYS A 202 -1.06 9.12 4.83
N ILE A 203 -0.80 8.63 6.05
CA ILE A 203 -1.06 9.34 7.31
C ILE A 203 -0.33 10.69 7.34
N ILE A 204 0.97 10.70 7.01
CA ILE A 204 1.79 11.92 6.98
C ILE A 204 1.21 12.94 6.00
N TYR A 205 0.83 12.49 4.79
CA TYR A 205 0.25 13.37 3.78
C TYR A 205 -1.09 13.98 4.23
N LEU A 206 -1.96 13.18 4.86
CA LEU A 206 -3.25 13.65 5.36
C LEU A 206 -3.09 14.64 6.52
N ILE A 207 -2.16 14.38 7.44
CA ILE A 207 -1.86 15.27 8.56
C ILE A 207 -1.22 16.58 8.08
N TYR A 208 -0.33 16.53 7.08
CA TYR A 208 0.22 17.75 6.46
C TYR A 208 -0.89 18.65 5.90
N HIS A 209 -2.00 18.05 5.44
CA HIS A 209 -3.17 18.76 4.94
C HIS A 209 -4.33 18.83 5.94
N TYR A 210 -4.08 18.61 7.24
CA TYR A 210 -5.12 18.53 8.27
C TYR A 210 -6.06 19.75 8.31
N GLN A 211 -5.52 20.95 8.11
CA GLN A 211 -6.31 22.18 8.14
C GLN A 211 -7.30 22.31 6.98
N LYS A 212 -7.16 21.51 5.92
CA LYS A 212 -8.07 21.51 4.77
C LYS A 212 -9.33 20.68 5.00
N PHE A 213 -9.38 19.86 6.05
CA PHE A 213 -10.54 19.03 6.38
C PHE A 213 -11.61 19.80 7.15
N SER A 214 -12.88 19.44 6.94
CA SER A 214 -13.98 19.78 7.84
C SER A 214 -13.78 19.10 9.20
N LEU A 215 -14.55 19.51 10.23
CA LEU A 215 -14.51 18.86 11.54
C LEU A 215 -14.75 17.34 11.43
N ALA A 216 -15.74 16.90 10.63
CA ALA A 216 -15.98 15.49 10.37
C ALA A 216 -14.74 14.79 9.77
N GLY A 217 -14.09 15.39 8.77
CA GLY A 217 -12.86 14.83 8.19
C GLY A 217 -11.70 14.75 9.18
N LYS A 218 -11.58 15.72 10.08
CA LYS A 218 -10.58 15.73 11.17
C LYS A 218 -10.84 14.59 12.16
N VAL A 219 -12.08 14.41 12.59
CA VAL A 219 -12.50 13.30 13.47
C VAL A 219 -12.24 11.96 12.80
N CYS A 220 -12.63 11.78 11.54
CA CYS A 220 -12.36 10.56 10.79
C CYS A 220 -10.86 10.27 10.67
N LEU A 221 -10.00 11.28 10.50
CA LEU A 221 -8.55 11.07 10.45
C LEU A 221 -7.99 10.58 11.79
N VAL A 222 -8.45 11.17 12.90
CA VAL A 222 -8.07 10.74 14.25
C VAL A 222 -8.53 9.30 14.48
N LEU A 223 -9.78 8.99 14.16
CA LEU A 223 -10.33 7.64 14.26
C LEU A 223 -9.53 6.64 13.42
N ALA A 224 -9.21 6.96 12.17
CA ALA A 224 -8.40 6.11 11.31
C ALA A 224 -7.01 5.82 11.92
N CYS A 225 -6.36 6.85 12.47
CA CYS A 225 -5.09 6.70 13.17
C CYS A 225 -5.21 5.81 14.42
N LEU A 226 -6.29 5.94 15.18
CA LEU A 226 -6.55 5.10 16.36
C LEU A 226 -6.80 3.65 15.99
N LEU A 227 -7.61 3.37 14.97
CA LEU A 227 -7.89 2.02 14.50
C LEU A 227 -6.62 1.30 14.02
N ILE A 228 -5.66 2.04 13.44
CA ILE A 228 -4.38 1.48 13.00
C ILE A 228 -3.38 1.34 14.16
N GLY A 229 -3.27 2.35 15.02
CA GLY A 229 -2.15 2.48 15.96
C GLY A 229 -2.46 2.13 17.42
N ALA A 230 -3.72 2.19 17.85
CA ALA A 230 -4.07 2.06 19.26
C ALA A 230 -4.19 0.61 19.74
N ASN A 231 -4.22 -0.36 18.82
CA ASN A 231 -4.33 -1.79 19.16
C ASN A 231 -2.97 -2.37 19.60
N ILE A 232 -2.47 -1.90 20.76
CA ILE A 232 -1.27 -2.38 21.43
C ILE A 232 -1.70 -3.36 22.51
N ARG A 233 -1.23 -4.61 22.45
CA ARG A 233 -1.59 -5.66 23.41
C ARG A 233 -1.41 -5.22 24.87
N ASP A 234 -0.33 -4.52 25.17
CA ASP A 234 -0.02 -4.06 26.53
C ASP A 234 -0.89 -2.88 26.99
N LEU A 235 -1.45 -2.11 26.05
CA LEU A 235 -2.32 -0.96 26.36
C LEU A 235 -3.79 -1.39 26.51
N VAL A 236 -4.27 -2.24 25.60
CA VAL A 236 -5.70 -2.61 25.52
C VAL A 236 -6.02 -3.93 26.23
N GLY A 237 -5.00 -4.71 26.58
CA GLY A 237 -5.14 -6.04 27.16
C GLY A 237 -5.30 -7.15 26.12
N ALA A 238 -4.97 -8.39 26.50
CA ALA A 238 -4.92 -9.53 25.57
C ALA A 238 -6.27 -9.87 24.92
N ALA A 239 -7.36 -9.80 25.69
CA ALA A 239 -8.71 -10.13 25.19
C ALA A 239 -9.18 -9.13 24.13
N LEU A 240 -9.10 -7.83 24.43
CA LEU A 240 -9.49 -6.78 23.47
C LEU A 240 -8.55 -6.76 22.26
N TYR A 241 -7.25 -6.99 22.46
CA TYR A 241 -6.29 -7.11 21.36
C TYR A 241 -6.65 -8.25 20.41
N GLY A 242 -6.97 -9.44 20.95
CA GLY A 242 -7.41 -10.59 20.17
C GLY A 242 -8.67 -10.27 19.38
N TYR A 243 -9.71 -9.77 20.04
CA TYR A 243 -10.95 -9.36 19.37
C TYR A 243 -10.71 -8.36 18.24
N LEU A 244 -9.95 -7.28 18.49
CA LEU A 244 -9.64 -6.25 17.50
C LEU A 244 -8.82 -6.81 16.31
N HIS A 245 -7.94 -7.77 16.59
CA HIS A 245 -7.20 -8.50 15.57
C HIS A 245 -8.14 -9.38 14.73
N ASP A 246 -9.01 -10.15 15.37
CA ASP A 246 -9.92 -11.08 14.70
C ASP A 246 -10.89 -10.35 13.77
N ILE A 247 -11.38 -9.18 14.21
CA ILE A 247 -12.27 -8.36 13.37
C ILE A 247 -11.55 -7.58 12.26
N SER A 248 -10.22 -7.59 12.23
CA SER A 248 -9.39 -6.83 11.30
C SER A 248 -9.55 -5.31 11.36
N VAL A 249 -9.46 -4.75 12.58
CA VAL A 249 -9.60 -3.31 12.85
C VAL A 249 -8.68 -2.42 12.00
N TYR A 250 -7.45 -2.90 11.72
CA TYR A 250 -6.44 -2.17 10.96
C TYR A 250 -6.86 -1.90 9.51
N SER A 251 -7.59 -2.84 8.91
CA SER A 251 -8.09 -2.75 7.53
C SER A 251 -9.12 -1.63 7.41
N PHE A 252 -10.04 -1.53 8.38
CA PHE A 252 -11.03 -0.45 8.43
C PHE A 252 -10.36 0.92 8.58
N GLY A 253 -9.37 1.04 9.48
CA GLY A 253 -8.60 2.27 9.61
C GLY A 253 -7.91 2.68 8.30
N THR A 254 -7.33 1.71 7.58
CA THR A 254 -6.64 1.96 6.30
C THR A 254 -7.60 2.35 5.19
N VAL A 255 -8.75 1.69 5.07
CA VAL A 255 -9.80 2.08 4.13
C VAL A 255 -10.28 3.50 4.40
N LEU A 256 -10.45 3.87 5.68
CA LEU A 256 -10.82 5.23 6.07
C LEU A 256 -9.75 6.27 5.68
N LEU A 257 -8.45 5.95 5.81
CA LEU A 257 -7.38 6.82 5.30
C LEU A 257 -7.45 7.00 3.79
N LEU A 258 -7.64 5.93 3.02
CA LEU A 258 -7.77 5.99 1.57
C LEU A 258 -8.99 6.82 1.15
N PHE A 259 -10.11 6.67 1.86
CA PHE A 259 -11.30 7.50 1.67
C PHE A 259 -11.02 8.99 1.93
N LEU A 260 -10.36 9.33 3.05
CA LEU A 260 -9.98 10.72 3.34
C LEU A 260 -9.03 11.30 2.29
N LEU A 261 -8.14 10.48 1.73
CA LEU A 261 -7.26 10.87 0.65
C LEU A 261 -8.06 11.22 -0.62
N PHE A 262 -9.10 10.45 -0.94
CA PHE A 262 -10.06 10.76 -2.00
C PHE A 262 -10.82 12.07 -1.74
N VAL A 263 -11.35 12.27 -0.52
CA VAL A 263 -12.08 13.49 -0.16
C VAL A 263 -11.19 14.73 -0.32
N LEU A 264 -9.96 14.67 0.21
CA LEU A 264 -8.99 15.76 0.09
C LEU A 264 -8.66 16.03 -1.39
N ARG A 265 -8.46 14.98 -2.18
CA ARG A 265 -8.19 15.09 -3.62
C ARG A 265 -9.34 15.79 -4.35
N TYR A 266 -10.57 15.36 -4.09
CA TYR A 266 -11.76 15.93 -4.70
C TYR A 266 -11.90 17.41 -4.36
N LYS A 267 -11.80 17.79 -3.07
CA LYS A 267 -11.88 19.18 -2.62
C LYS A 267 -10.80 20.07 -3.25
N ARG A 268 -9.57 19.59 -3.39
CA ARG A 268 -8.50 20.37 -4.04
C ARG A 268 -8.76 20.58 -5.53
N ARG A 269 -9.38 19.59 -6.20
CA ARG A 269 -9.75 19.70 -7.61
C ARG A 269 -10.84 20.75 -7.83
N THR A 270 -11.85 20.80 -6.97
CA THR A 270 -12.93 21.80 -7.09
C THR A 270 -12.38 23.20 -6.89
N LEU A 271 -11.58 23.43 -5.84
CA LEU A 271 -10.96 24.73 -5.58
C LEU A 271 -10.10 25.24 -6.76
N LEU A 272 -9.30 24.36 -7.39
CA LEU A 272 -8.52 24.75 -8.56
C LEU A 272 -9.38 25.14 -9.77
N LYS A 273 -10.53 24.48 -9.97
CA LYS A 273 -11.45 24.85 -11.05
C LYS A 273 -12.06 26.23 -10.82
N ASP A 274 -12.44 26.51 -9.59
CA ASP A 274 -13.04 27.79 -9.21
C ASP A 274 -12.03 28.93 -9.40
N GLU A 275 -10.77 28.74 -8.98
CA GLU A 275 -9.67 29.70 -9.22
C GLU A 275 -9.39 29.93 -10.72
N GLN A 276 -9.43 28.88 -11.54
CA GLN A 276 -9.24 28.98 -12.98
C GLN A 276 -10.40 29.70 -13.68
N TYR A 277 -11.63 29.43 -13.25
CA TYR A 277 -12.84 30.08 -13.77
C TYR A 277 -12.80 31.60 -13.49
N GLN A 278 -12.52 32.01 -12.25
CA GLN A 278 -12.40 33.43 -11.89
C GLN A 278 -11.30 34.16 -12.67
N LYS A 279 -10.15 33.50 -12.92
CA LYS A 279 -9.09 34.08 -13.76
C LYS A 279 -9.46 34.17 -15.24
N GLY A 280 -10.31 33.27 -15.73
CA GLY A 280 -10.81 33.29 -17.11
C GLY A 280 -11.76 34.46 -17.35
N GLU A 281 -12.71 34.70 -16.43
CA GLU A 281 -13.64 35.84 -16.53
C GLU A 281 -12.93 37.19 -16.41
N ALA A 282 -11.89 37.29 -15.56
CA ALA A 282 -11.14 38.53 -15.37
C ALA A 282 -10.26 38.94 -16.57
N LEU A 283 -10.00 38.04 -17.52
CA LEU A 283 -9.27 38.34 -18.77
C LEU A 283 -10.19 38.72 -19.93
N THR A 284 -11.52 38.56 -19.76
CA THR A 284 -12.54 38.87 -20.76
C THR A 284 -13.35 40.13 -20.44
N ALA A 285 -13.11 40.76 -19.29
CA ALA A 285 -13.71 42.03 -18.85
C ALA A 285 -12.69 43.17 -18.96
#